data_AF-A0A6G2JV86-F1
#
_entry.id   AF-A0A6G2JV86-F1
#
_cell.length_a   1.000
_cell.length_b   1.000
_cell.length_c   1.000
_cell.angle_alpha   90.00
_cell.angle_beta   90.00
_cell.angle_gamma   90.00
#
_symmetry.space_group_name_H-M   'P 1'
#
loop_
_entity.id
_entity.type
_entity.pdbx_description
1 polymer ?
#
loop_
_entity_poly.entity_id
_entity_poly.type
_entity_poly.pdbx_seq_one_letter_code
_entity_poly.pdbx_strand_id
1 'polypeptide(L)' 'MATAEHRPTELTDDMRMKLNAVSTATLAGQMQRRGMRNSFLNGLRPLNEGQRMLGYAHTLRFVPKREDFERR' A
#
# COMPACT_ATOMS: atom_id res chain seq x y z
N MET A 1 2.44 -22.15 4.10
CA MET A 1 1.32 -21.72 3.25
C MET A 1 0.59 -20.62 3.99
N ALA A 2 0.57 -19.39 3.47
CA ALA A 2 0.03 -18.24 4.19
C ALA A 2 -1.49 -18.41 4.37
N THR A 3 -1.93 -18.48 5.62
CA THR A 3 -3.33 -18.49 6.04
C THR A 3 -4.01 -17.25 5.48
N ALA A 4 -5.11 -17.42 4.74
CA ALA A 4 -5.82 -16.29 4.14
C ALA A 4 -6.41 -15.39 5.25
N GLU A 5 -5.71 -14.29 5.55
CA GLU A 5 -6.23 -13.23 6.43
C GLU A 5 -7.57 -12.72 5.91
N HIS A 6 -8.52 -12.50 6.82
CA HIS A 6 -9.83 -11.94 6.51
C HIS A 6 -9.67 -10.51 5.97
N ARG A 7 -9.83 -10.34 4.65
CA ARG A 7 -9.82 -9.03 4.00
C ARG A 7 -11.25 -8.49 3.96
N PRO A 8 -11.51 -7.30 4.53
CA PRO A 8 -12.86 -6.73 4.54
C PRO A 8 -13.33 -6.25 3.16
N THR A 9 -12.46 -6.22 2.16
CA THR A 9 -12.80 -5.81 0.80
C THR A 9 -12.06 -6.67 -0.20
N GLU A 10 -12.79 -7.22 -1.17
CA GLU A 10 -12.23 -8.03 -2.24
C GLU A 10 -11.87 -7.15 -3.45
N LEU A 11 -10.64 -7.32 -3.93
CA LEU A 11 -10.09 -6.70 -5.12
C LEU A 11 -10.40 -7.59 -6.33
N THR A 12 -11.61 -7.41 -6.85
CA THR A 12 -12.11 -8.10 -8.05
C THR A 12 -11.29 -7.73 -9.29
N ASP A 13 -11.38 -8.55 -10.34
CA ASP A 13 -10.62 -8.32 -11.57
C ASP A 13 -11.01 -7.02 -12.28
N ASP A 14 -12.29 -6.65 -12.25
CA ASP A 14 -12.77 -5.36 -12.77
C ASP A 14 -12.16 -4.18 -12.00
N MET A 15 -12.10 -4.27 -10.67
CA MET A 15 -11.42 -3.25 -9.86
C MET A 15 -9.92 -3.19 -10.17
N ARG A 16 -9.26 -4.35 -10.36
CA ARG A 16 -7.84 -4.39 -10.78
C ARG A 16 -7.62 -3.69 -12.10
N MET A 17 -8.47 -3.95 -13.08
CA MET A 17 -8.39 -3.33 -14.40
C MET A 17 -8.55 -1.80 -14.29
N LYS A 18 -9.61 -1.34 -13.62
CA LYS A 18 -9.90 0.10 -13.44
C LYS A 18 -8.80 0.83 -12.69
N LEU A 19 -8.29 0.25 -11.60
CA LEU A 19 -7.25 0.86 -10.79
C LEU A 19 -5.88 0.87 -11.49
N ASN A 20 -5.57 -0.13 -12.32
CA ASN A 20 -4.34 -0.12 -13.12
C ASN A 20 -4.36 0.92 -14.24
N ALA A 21 -5.54 1.24 -14.79
CA ALA A 21 -5.72 2.20 -15.88
C ALA A 21 -5.53 3.67 -15.48
N VAL A 22 -5.56 4.01 -14.18
CA VAL A 22 -5.48 5.39 -13.69
C VAL A 22 -4.13 5.72 -13.05
N SER A 23 -3.71 6.98 -13.09
CA SER A 23 -2.47 7.41 -12.44
C SER A 23 -2.63 7.51 -10.91
N THR A 24 -1.52 7.37 -10.17
CA THR A 24 -1.48 7.60 -8.72
C THR A 24 -1.83 9.05 -8.36
N ALA A 25 -1.47 10.03 -9.21
CA ALA A 25 -1.85 11.43 -9.05
C ALA A 25 -3.38 11.64 -9.14
N THR A 26 -4.03 10.97 -10.09
CA THR A 26 -5.49 11.00 -10.23
C THR A 26 -6.18 10.41 -9.00
N LEU A 27 -5.68 9.27 -8.50
CA LEU A 27 -6.20 8.64 -7.28
C LEU A 27 -6.03 9.54 -6.05
N ALA A 28 -4.86 10.15 -5.87
CA ALA A 28 -4.60 11.09 -4.78
C ALA A 28 -5.57 12.29 -4.82
N GLY A 29 -5.83 12.85 -6.01
CA GLY A 29 -6.80 13.93 -6.20
C GLY A 29 -8.23 13.53 -5.83
N GLN A 30 -8.67 12.33 -6.21
CA GLN A 30 -9.99 11.81 -5.81
C GLN A 30 -10.08 11.56 -4.30
N MET A 31 -9.00 11.06 -3.68
CA MET A 31 -8.94 10.87 -2.24
C MET A 31 -8.98 12.20 -1.48
N GLN A 32 -8.29 13.23 -1.99
CA GLN A 32 -8.31 14.58 -1.42
C GLN A 32 -9.72 15.18 -1.45
N ARG A 33 -10.45 15.03 -2.56
CA ARG A 33 -11.86 15.46 -2.67
C ARG A 33 -12.77 14.77 -1.65
N ARG A 34 -12.41 13.56 -1.20
CA ARG A 34 -13.10 12.80 -0.14
C ARG A 34 -12.58 13.10 1.27
N GLY A 35 -11.72 14.10 1.44
CA GLY A 35 -11.18 14.52 2.73
C GLY A 35 -9.90 13.80 3.18
N MET A 36 -9.39 12.84 2.41
CA MET A 36 -8.15 12.14 2.72
C MET A 36 -6.95 12.93 2.22
N ARG A 37 -6.26 13.63 3.13
CA ARG A 37 -5.12 14.51 2.82
C ARG A 37 -3.76 13.79 2.79
N ASN A 38 -3.64 12.65 3.48
CA ASN A 38 -2.40 11.88 3.63
C ASN A 38 -2.45 10.57 2.82
N SER A 39 -2.83 10.64 1.55
CA SER A 39 -3.04 9.48 0.66
C SER A 39 -1.82 9.12 -0.20
N PHE A 40 -0.73 9.91 -0.12
CA PHE A 40 0.48 9.73 -0.92
C PHE A 40 1.73 9.65 -0.03
N LEU A 41 2.63 8.72 -0.35
CA LEU A 41 3.88 8.50 0.36
C LEU A 41 5.02 9.26 -0.35
N ASN A 42 5.50 10.33 0.27
CA ASN A 42 6.55 11.17 -0.28
C ASN A 42 7.92 10.50 -0.23
N GLY A 43 8.74 10.71 -1.26
CA GLY A 43 10.12 10.24 -1.32
C GLY A 43 10.31 8.79 -1.79
N LEU A 44 9.22 8.03 -1.99
CA LEU A 44 9.31 6.70 -2.59
C LEU A 44 9.64 6.78 -4.07
N ARG A 45 10.58 5.95 -4.52
CA ARG A 45 10.92 5.77 -5.93
C ARG A 45 10.90 4.28 -6.27
N PRO A 46 10.42 3.91 -7.47
CA PRO A 46 10.47 2.52 -7.91
C PRO A 46 11.92 2.08 -8.08
N LEU A 47 12.22 0.84 -7.69
CA LEU A 47 13.54 0.25 -7.93
C LEU A 47 13.75 -0.10 -9.41
N ASN A 48 12.69 -0.54 -10.08
CA ASN A 48 12.65 -0.79 -11.51
C ASN A 48 11.81 0.28 -12.21
N GLU A 49 12.40 1.02 -13.12
CA GLU A 49 11.70 2.05 -13.87
C GLU A 49 10.55 1.45 -14.70
N GLY A 50 9.44 2.19 -14.80
CA GLY A 50 8.25 1.75 -15.52
C GLY A 50 7.40 0.70 -14.80
N GLN A 51 7.89 0.07 -13.73
CA GLN A 51 7.11 -0.90 -12.97
C GLN A 51 6.00 -0.22 -12.16
N ARG A 52 4.79 -0.75 -12.27
CA ARG A 52 3.61 -0.35 -11.49
C ARG A 52 3.10 -1.52 -10.67
N MET A 53 2.49 -1.23 -9.53
CA MET A 53 1.92 -2.27 -8.68
C MET A 53 0.56 -1.86 -8.12
N LEU A 54 -0.31 -2.85 -7.98
CA LEU A 54 -1.60 -2.76 -7.31
C LEU A 54 -1.77 -4.00 -6.45
N GLY A 55 -2.15 -3.80 -5.18
CA GLY A 55 -2.34 -4.90 -4.26
C GLY A 55 -2.91 -4.44 -2.92
N TYR A 56 -3.05 -5.40 -2.02
CA TYR A 56 -3.45 -5.11 -0.64
C TYR A 56 -2.28 -4.60 0.17
N ALA A 57 -2.54 -3.68 1.08
CA ALA A 57 -1.55 -3.24 2.05
C ALA A 57 -1.34 -4.33 3.12
N HIS A 58 -0.09 -4.71 3.33
CA HIS A 58 0.34 -5.46 4.52
C HIS A 58 1.21 -4.53 5.34
N THR A 59 0.75 -4.16 6.54
CA THR A 59 1.36 -3.11 7.35
C THR A 59 2.37 -3.70 8.32
N LEU A 60 3.62 -3.24 8.24
CA LEU A 60 4.69 -3.65 9.14
C LEU A 60 5.14 -2.45 9.95
N ARG A 61 5.39 -2.67 11.24
CA ARG A 61 6.02 -1.68 12.13
C ARG A 61 7.42 -2.14 12.47
N PHE A 62 8.42 -1.42 11.97
CA PHE A 62 9.80 -1.63 12.36
C PHE A 62 10.09 -0.93 13.69
N VAL A 63 10.83 -1.61 14.55
CA VAL A 63 11.39 -1.04 15.77
C VAL A 63 12.91 -1.19 15.70
N PRO A 64 13.70 -0.25 16.23
CA PRO A 64 15.14 -0.39 16.28
C PRO A 64 15.52 -1.69 17.00
N LYS A 65 16.50 -2.42 16.44
CA LYS A 65 17.06 -3.57 17.14
C LYS A 65 17.72 -3.07 18.42
N ARG A 66 17.35 -3.68 19.53
CA ARG A 66 17.87 -3.38 20.87
C ARG A 66 18.38 -4.68 21.47
N GLU A 67 19.71 -4.79 21.55
CA GLU A 67 20.39 -6.00 22.05
C GLU A 67 20.17 -6.22 23.56
N ASP A 68 19.69 -5.20 24.27
CA ASP A 68 19.39 -5.26 25.70
C ASP A 68 18.06 -5.97 26.03
N PHE A 69 17.22 -6.28 25.03
CA PHE A 69 15.93 -6.98 25.23
C PHE A 69 15.98 -8.51 25.05
N GLU A 70 17.16 -9.12 24.85
CA GLU A 70 17.27 -10.58 24.57
C GLU A 70 17.18 -11.50 25.80
N ARG A 71 17.05 -10.95 27.02
CA ARG A 71 16.82 -11.73 28.25
C ARG A 71 15.51 -11.37 28.92
N ARG A 72 14.45 -12.10 28.62
CA ARG A 72 13.44 -12.47 29.62
C ARG A 72 12.68 -13.73 29.23
#